data_AF-A0A2V9MYF1-F1
#
_entry.id   AF-A0A2V9MYF1-F1
#
_cell.length_a   1.000
_cell.length_b   1.000
_cell.length_c   1.000
_cell.angle_alpha   90.00
_cell.angle_beta   90.00
_cell.angle_gamma   90.00
#
_symmetry.space_group_name_H-M   'P 1'
#
loop_
_entity.id
_entity.type
_entity.pdbx_description
1 polymer ?
#
loop_
_entity_poly.entity_id
_entity_poly.type
_entity_poly.pdbx_seq_one_letter_code
_entity_poly.pdbx_strand_id
1 'polypeptide(L)'
;MSKAIAALQKTKHLPPQTEIEIQRGFTTRRTQGGIPVHRLHYSAHPERDPEIHPEWKRSERKLYTAQASWDREQEIIDEAGGGELVFADTIFTYWNKIVISAPEWRPDPRWRVEAGFDHGRTNATALERIYIDDDGTIIFSGEYYMPGKEIWEHGPVIHRMIDVRKIAACYSDPTIFDATFQQSQTNGRSQERAKSINELYVEEKIALFRPFAGDRSDISFAARLMSHWANLDEREPSVKIVCRKYAEKPQPGLHNWDCPNLLWELIRTRREKLSAHQLLSRNASEKIMDKDNHARDAMKYILMSHPEPTQKSLAQRAAEAVKPLAQVGDLTSALIRYQQFMEQETADYAPATLGRY
;
A
#
# COMPACT_ATOMS: atom_id res chain seq x y z
N MET A 1 26.77 30.38 27.81
CA MET A 1 25.65 29.46 28.08
C MET A 1 25.01 29.12 26.74
N SER A 2 24.79 27.84 26.38
CA SER A 2 24.27 27.52 25.05
C SER A 2 22.87 28.14 24.86
N LYS A 3 22.55 28.62 23.65
CA LYS A 3 21.22 29.21 23.34
C LYS A 3 20.08 28.28 23.75
N ALA A 4 20.28 26.96 23.60
CA ALA A 4 19.33 25.93 24.02
C ALA A 4 19.12 25.89 25.54
N ILE A 5 20.18 25.99 26.35
CA ILE A 5 20.04 26.04 27.83
C ILE A 5 19.28 27.30 28.24
N ALA A 6 19.60 28.46 27.64
CA ALA A 6 18.92 29.71 27.94
C ALA A 6 17.42 29.65 27.60
N ALA A 7 17.08 29.16 26.41
CA ALA A 7 15.70 28.93 25.99
C ALA A 7 14.98 27.95 26.93
N LEU A 8 15.64 26.84 27.29
CA LEU A 8 15.05 25.84 28.18
C LEU A 8 14.79 26.40 29.59
N GLN A 9 15.65 27.28 30.12
CA GLN A 9 15.36 27.97 31.39
C GLN A 9 14.16 28.90 31.25
N LYS A 10 14.06 29.64 30.13
CA LYS A 10 12.92 30.51 29.85
C LYS A 10 11.59 29.74 29.81
N THR A 11 11.56 28.52 29.26
CA THR A 11 10.34 27.69 29.23
C THR A 11 9.78 27.35 30.62
N LYS A 12 10.60 27.36 31.68
CA LYS A 12 10.13 27.08 33.05
C LYS A 12 9.18 28.14 33.61
N HIS A 13 9.23 29.34 33.05
CA HIS A 13 8.44 30.49 33.50
C HIS A 13 7.28 30.80 32.55
N LEU A 14 7.06 29.97 31.53
CA LEU A 14 5.96 30.14 30.57
C LEU A 14 4.88 29.07 30.79
N PRO A 15 3.63 29.31 30.35
CA PRO A 15 2.61 28.28 30.34
C PRO A 15 3.09 27.02 29.59
N PRO A 16 2.63 25.82 30.01
CA PRO A 16 2.92 24.59 29.27
C PRO A 16 2.58 24.71 27.79
N GLN A 17 3.31 23.99 26.95
CA GLN A 17 3.18 23.98 25.47
C GLN A 17 3.66 25.26 24.78
N THR A 18 4.06 26.33 25.50
CA THR A 18 4.58 27.54 24.87
C THR A 18 5.93 27.26 24.19
N GLU A 19 5.99 27.46 22.87
CA GLU A 19 7.22 27.30 22.09
C GLU A 19 8.16 28.51 22.23
N ILE A 20 9.46 28.23 22.33
CA ILE A 20 10.52 29.22 22.30
C ILE A 20 11.49 28.84 21.19
N GLU A 21 11.68 29.76 20.25
CA GLU A 21 12.68 29.61 19.19
C GLU A 21 14.10 29.78 19.77
N ILE A 22 14.96 28.80 19.51
CA ILE A 22 16.39 28.81 19.85
C ILE A 22 17.18 29.44 18.71
N GLN A 23 16.84 29.01 17.50
CA GLN A 23 17.28 29.52 16.22
C GLN A 23 16.24 29.09 15.18
N ARG A 24 16.35 29.62 13.96
CA ARG A 24 15.48 29.26 12.84
C ARG A 24 15.33 27.74 12.72
N GLY A 25 14.08 27.28 12.66
CA GLY A 25 13.75 25.86 12.55
C GLY A 25 14.04 25.01 13.79
N PHE A 26 14.54 25.59 14.89
CA PHE A 26 14.79 24.86 16.14
C PHE A 26 14.07 25.52 17.30
N THR A 27 13.01 24.87 17.78
CA THR A 27 12.21 25.34 18.91
C THR A 27 12.30 24.38 20.10
N THR A 28 11.98 24.90 21.28
CA THR A 28 11.84 24.10 22.51
C THR A 28 10.59 24.51 23.27
N ARG A 29 9.94 23.54 23.92
CA ARG A 29 8.78 23.73 24.78
C ARG A 29 8.81 22.78 25.96
N ARG A 30 7.91 22.95 26.92
CA ARG A 30 7.65 21.95 27.98
C ARG A 30 6.25 21.38 27.86
N THR A 31 6.11 20.08 28.07
CA THR A 31 4.80 19.44 28.19
C THR A 31 4.11 19.87 29.49
N GLN A 32 2.82 19.53 29.65
CA GLN A 32 2.10 19.74 30.91
C GLN A 32 2.76 19.02 32.10
N GLY A 33 3.39 17.86 31.87
CA GLY A 33 4.19 17.14 32.88
C GLY A 33 5.59 17.71 33.10
N GLY A 34 5.91 18.87 32.51
CA GLY A 34 7.21 19.52 32.66
C GLY A 34 8.35 18.90 31.85
N ILE A 35 8.08 17.94 30.96
CA ILE A 35 9.12 17.29 30.14
C ILE A 35 9.54 18.26 29.02
N PRO A 36 10.85 18.53 28.85
CA PRO A 36 11.33 19.35 27.74
C PRO A 36 11.20 18.61 26.41
N VAL A 37 10.72 19.32 25.40
CA VAL A 37 10.58 18.82 24.03
C VAL A 37 11.33 19.78 23.11
N HIS A 38 12.06 19.19 22.16
CA HIS A 38 12.82 19.90 21.13
C HIS A 38 12.23 19.53 19.78
N ARG A 39 11.95 20.53 18.93
CA ARG A 39 11.48 20.35 17.56
C ARG A 39 12.53 20.88 16.61
N LEU A 40 12.99 20.02 15.70
CA LEU A 40 14.00 20.34 14.70
C LEU A 40 13.38 20.21 13.30
N HIS A 41 13.06 21.36 12.72
CA HIS A 41 12.56 21.50 11.36
C HIS A 41 13.73 21.55 10.37
N TYR A 42 13.52 21.14 9.11
CA TYR A 42 14.58 21.12 8.09
C TYR A 42 15.24 22.49 7.89
N SER A 43 14.52 23.59 8.14
CA SER A 43 15.07 24.96 8.07
C SER A 43 16.12 25.28 9.14
N ALA A 44 16.34 24.40 10.13
CA ALA A 44 17.47 24.50 11.05
C ALA A 44 18.80 24.08 10.41
N HIS A 45 18.76 23.37 9.27
CA HIS A 45 19.95 22.95 8.54
C HIS A 45 20.30 24.03 7.50
N PRO A 46 21.53 24.60 7.52
CA PRO A 46 21.90 25.70 6.64
C PRO A 46 21.67 25.41 5.15
N GLU A 47 21.95 24.19 4.71
CA GLU A 47 21.81 23.76 3.31
C GLU A 47 20.37 23.39 2.90
N ARG A 48 19.43 23.36 3.85
CA ARG A 48 18.01 22.99 3.59
C ARG A 48 17.06 24.13 3.90
N ASP A 49 17.57 25.25 4.41
CA ASP A 49 16.75 26.41 4.73
C ASP A 49 16.12 26.97 3.46
N PRO A 50 14.78 26.97 3.33
CA PRO A 50 14.13 27.37 2.08
C PRO A 50 14.25 28.87 1.78
N GLU A 51 14.67 29.69 2.74
CA GLU A 51 15.02 31.10 2.47
C GLU A 51 16.39 31.26 1.82
N ILE A 52 17.30 30.32 2.07
CA ILE A 52 18.67 30.35 1.53
C ILE A 52 18.75 29.46 0.27
N HIS A 53 18.09 28.30 0.30
CA HIS A 53 18.11 27.25 -0.71
C HIS A 53 16.68 26.83 -1.14
N PRO A 54 15.92 27.71 -1.81
CA PRO A 54 14.56 27.42 -2.26
C PRO A 54 14.49 26.27 -3.30
N GLU A 55 15.60 25.94 -3.95
CA GLU A 55 15.75 24.80 -4.83
C GLU A 55 15.67 23.46 -4.09
N TRP A 56 16.23 23.35 -2.87
CA TRP A 56 16.19 22.12 -2.08
C TRP A 56 14.76 21.73 -1.76
N LYS A 57 13.95 22.69 -1.25
CA LYS A 57 12.54 22.42 -0.96
C LYS A 57 11.78 21.97 -2.21
N ARG A 58 12.09 22.56 -3.38
CA ARG A 58 11.47 22.17 -4.66
C ARG A 58 11.89 20.79 -5.13
N SER A 59 13.15 20.38 -4.95
CA SER A 59 13.60 19.03 -5.30
C SER A 59 13.04 17.99 -4.34
N GLU A 60 13.14 18.24 -3.04
CA GLU A 60 12.69 17.32 -2.00
C GLU A 60 11.17 17.11 -2.07
N ARG A 61 10.39 18.16 -2.33
CA ARG A 61 8.93 18.07 -2.44
C ARG A 61 8.47 17.09 -3.52
N LYS A 62 9.27 16.85 -4.56
CA LYS A 62 8.95 15.89 -5.62
C LYS A 62 8.97 14.44 -5.13
N LEU A 63 9.67 14.16 -4.04
CA LEU A 63 9.70 12.84 -3.41
C LEU A 63 8.39 12.50 -2.69
N TYR A 64 7.52 13.51 -2.49
CA TYR A 64 6.25 13.37 -1.78
C TYR A 64 5.07 13.33 -2.74
N THR A 65 4.25 12.29 -2.63
CA THR A 65 3.05 12.13 -3.46
C THR A 65 1.90 13.06 -3.05
N ALA A 66 1.84 13.53 -1.81
CA ALA A 66 0.77 14.38 -1.28
C ALA A 66 1.29 15.51 -0.38
N GLN A 67 0.56 16.62 -0.33
CA GLN A 67 0.95 17.78 0.48
C GLN A 67 0.94 17.46 1.97
N ALA A 68 -0.02 16.72 2.48
CA ALA A 68 -0.01 16.37 3.90
C ALA A 68 1.13 15.45 4.30
N SER A 69 1.62 14.59 3.40
CA SER A 69 2.81 13.77 3.69
C SER A 69 4.03 14.67 3.87
N TRP A 70 4.18 15.71 3.02
CA TRP A 70 5.18 16.75 3.20
C TRP A 70 4.95 17.53 4.50
N ASP A 71 3.73 18.00 4.73
CA ASP A 71 3.41 18.81 5.91
C ASP A 71 3.65 18.04 7.21
N ARG A 72 3.40 16.73 7.23
CA ARG A 72 3.65 15.89 8.40
C ARG A 72 5.14 15.66 8.62
N GLU A 73 5.86 15.21 7.60
CA GLU A 73 7.26 14.81 7.76
C GLU A 73 8.21 16.01 7.81
N GLN A 74 8.01 16.96 6.91
CA GLN A 74 8.91 18.10 6.72
C GLN A 74 8.43 19.32 7.50
N GLU A 75 7.16 19.71 7.40
CA GLU A 75 6.63 20.87 8.16
C GLU A 75 6.30 20.51 9.63
N ILE A 76 6.28 19.23 10.00
CA ILE A 76 5.96 18.73 11.35
C ILE A 76 4.60 19.26 11.82
N ILE A 77 3.61 19.22 10.92
CA ILE A 77 2.21 19.51 11.22
C ILE A 77 1.57 18.17 11.55
N ASP A 78 1.52 17.85 12.85
CA ASP A 78 1.00 16.57 13.33
C ASP A 78 -0.42 16.30 12.81
N GLU A 79 -1.24 17.35 12.68
CA GLU A 79 -2.63 17.27 12.20
C GLU A 79 -2.80 17.06 10.69
N ALA A 80 -1.71 17.16 9.92
CA ALA A 80 -1.77 17.08 8.47
C ALA A 80 -2.18 15.67 8.01
N GLY A 81 -3.21 15.62 7.16
CA GLY A 81 -3.65 14.40 6.47
C GLY A 81 -4.77 13.62 7.14
N GLY A 82 -5.39 14.14 8.21
CA GLY A 82 -6.57 13.53 8.82
C GLY A 82 -7.78 13.54 7.88
N GLY A 83 -8.29 12.36 7.51
CA GLY A 83 -9.42 12.22 6.59
C GLY A 83 -9.06 12.25 5.10
N GLU A 84 -7.79 12.42 4.76
CA GLU A 84 -7.34 12.39 3.36
C GLU A 84 -7.42 10.99 2.77
N LEU A 85 -7.62 10.95 1.45
CA LEU A 85 -7.57 9.72 0.67
C LEU A 85 -6.12 9.23 0.59
N VAL A 86 -5.92 7.94 0.82
CA VAL A 86 -4.58 7.34 0.90
C VAL A 86 -4.02 7.05 -0.49
N PHE A 87 -4.84 6.49 -1.38
CA PHE A 87 -4.38 6.00 -2.68
C PHE A 87 -4.96 6.78 -3.88
N ALA A 88 -6.05 7.53 -3.68
CA ALA A 88 -6.84 8.10 -4.77
C ALA A 88 -6.01 8.98 -5.70
N ASP A 89 -5.22 9.91 -5.16
CA ASP A 89 -4.43 10.85 -5.96
C ASP A 89 -3.44 10.11 -6.87
N THR A 90 -2.77 9.07 -6.34
CA THR A 90 -1.83 8.25 -7.12
C THR A 90 -2.54 7.44 -8.19
N ILE A 91 -3.67 6.81 -7.85
CA ILE A 91 -4.49 6.04 -8.80
C ILE A 91 -5.00 6.94 -9.93
N PHE A 92 -5.52 8.13 -9.62
CA PHE A 92 -6.05 9.03 -10.65
C PHE A 92 -4.94 9.63 -11.52
N THR A 93 -3.82 10.04 -10.93
CA THR A 93 -2.67 10.59 -11.68
C THR A 93 -2.10 9.55 -12.65
N TYR A 94 -1.96 8.30 -12.19
CA TYR A 94 -1.36 7.22 -12.98
C TYR A 94 -2.37 6.16 -13.42
N TRP A 95 -3.62 6.57 -13.68
CA TRP A 95 -4.73 5.66 -13.98
C TRP A 95 -4.36 4.65 -15.07
N ASN A 96 -3.82 5.13 -16.19
CA ASN A 96 -3.50 4.28 -17.34
C ASN A 96 -2.31 3.34 -17.11
N LYS A 97 -1.51 3.54 -16.05
CA LYS A 97 -0.42 2.63 -15.66
C LYS A 97 -0.89 1.59 -14.64
N ILE A 98 -1.68 2.03 -13.65
CA ILE A 98 -2.14 1.18 -12.54
C ILE A 98 -3.38 0.36 -12.95
N VAL A 99 -4.30 0.96 -13.71
CA VAL A 99 -5.59 0.36 -14.07
C VAL A 99 -5.60 -0.10 -15.52
N ILE A 100 -5.72 -1.41 -15.73
CA ILE A 100 -5.88 -2.02 -17.04
C ILE A 100 -7.37 -1.95 -17.41
N SER A 101 -7.73 -1.00 -18.28
CA SER A 101 -9.12 -0.77 -18.71
C SER A 101 -9.46 -1.44 -20.06
N ALA A 102 -8.47 -2.04 -20.73
CA ALA A 102 -8.64 -2.63 -22.06
C ALA A 102 -9.61 -3.85 -22.03
N PRO A 103 -10.71 -3.82 -22.81
CA PRO A 103 -11.72 -4.87 -22.75
C PRO A 103 -11.22 -6.24 -23.21
N GLU A 104 -10.28 -6.26 -24.14
CA GLU A 104 -9.65 -7.44 -24.72
C GLU A 104 -8.55 -8.04 -23.84
N TRP A 105 -8.02 -7.28 -22.88
CA TRP A 105 -6.90 -7.75 -22.06
C TRP A 105 -7.28 -9.02 -21.29
N ARG A 106 -6.42 -10.03 -21.38
CA ARG A 106 -6.49 -11.29 -20.63
C ARG A 106 -5.09 -11.68 -20.17
N PRO A 107 -4.95 -12.33 -19.00
CA PRO A 107 -3.67 -12.84 -18.54
C PRO A 107 -3.23 -14.03 -19.40
N ASP A 108 -1.91 -14.26 -19.48
CA ASP A 108 -1.40 -15.49 -20.09
C ASP A 108 -1.87 -16.69 -19.24
N PRO A 109 -2.48 -17.74 -19.85
CA PRO A 109 -2.95 -18.90 -19.12
C PRO A 109 -1.89 -19.69 -18.34
N ARG A 110 -0.60 -19.44 -18.61
CA ARG A 110 0.56 -20.08 -17.96
C ARG A 110 1.04 -19.33 -16.72
N TRP A 111 0.61 -18.09 -16.52
CA TRP A 111 1.01 -17.30 -15.36
C TRP A 111 0.55 -17.95 -14.05
N ARG A 112 1.33 -17.72 -13.00
CA ARG A 112 0.99 -18.22 -11.66
C ARG A 112 -0.25 -17.50 -11.16
N VAL A 113 -1.19 -18.26 -10.61
CA VAL A 113 -2.46 -17.74 -10.07
C VAL A 113 -2.44 -17.89 -8.56
N GLU A 114 -2.74 -16.80 -7.86
CA GLU A 114 -2.92 -16.78 -6.40
C GLU A 114 -4.15 -15.97 -6.05
N ALA A 115 -4.52 -15.96 -4.76
CA ALA A 115 -5.66 -15.19 -4.30
C ALA A 115 -5.48 -14.68 -2.86
N GLY A 116 -6.33 -13.72 -2.51
CA GLY A 116 -6.55 -13.25 -1.15
C GLY A 116 -8.02 -13.41 -0.82
N PHE A 117 -8.32 -13.62 0.45
CA PHE A 117 -9.68 -13.86 0.90
C PHE A 117 -9.94 -13.22 2.26
N ASP A 118 -11.02 -12.44 2.34
CA ASP A 118 -11.55 -11.85 3.57
C ASP A 118 -12.99 -12.35 3.79
N HIS A 119 -13.26 -12.87 4.98
CA HIS A 119 -14.59 -13.39 5.33
C HIS A 119 -15.41 -12.33 6.06
N GLY A 120 -16.57 -11.98 5.51
CA GLY A 120 -17.54 -11.12 6.15
C GLY A 120 -18.88 -11.83 6.34
N ARG A 121 -19.42 -11.77 7.56
CA ARG A 121 -20.76 -12.30 7.89
C ARG A 121 -21.86 -11.29 7.56
N THR A 122 -21.88 -10.17 8.28
CA THR A 122 -22.76 -9.03 7.97
C THR A 122 -22.16 -8.16 6.88
N ASN A 123 -20.84 -8.04 6.92
CA ASN A 123 -20.02 -7.34 5.94
C ASN A 123 -19.80 -8.19 4.67
N ALA A 124 -19.11 -7.63 3.68
CA ALA A 124 -18.80 -8.37 2.46
C ALA A 124 -17.79 -9.49 2.72
N THR A 125 -18.04 -10.66 2.15
CA THR A 125 -16.98 -11.65 1.88
C THR A 125 -16.34 -11.29 0.54
N ALA A 126 -15.01 -11.20 0.52
CA ALA A 126 -14.23 -10.81 -0.65
C ALA A 126 -13.19 -11.89 -0.99
N LEU A 127 -13.03 -12.19 -2.29
CA LEU A 127 -11.94 -12.99 -2.83
C LEU A 127 -11.34 -12.24 -4.02
N GLU A 128 -10.07 -11.87 -3.90
CA GLU A 128 -9.30 -11.24 -4.96
C GLU A 128 -8.37 -12.25 -5.61
N ARG A 129 -8.46 -12.44 -6.92
CA ARG A 129 -7.58 -13.32 -7.68
C ARG A 129 -6.52 -12.49 -8.39
N ILE A 130 -5.27 -12.93 -8.28
CA ILE A 130 -4.13 -12.33 -8.97
C ILE A 130 -3.50 -13.28 -9.97
N TYR A 131 -2.87 -12.69 -10.98
CA TYR A 131 -1.90 -13.34 -11.85
C TYR A 131 -0.54 -12.70 -11.62
N ILE A 132 0.51 -13.52 -11.58
CA ILE A 132 1.89 -13.08 -11.48
C ILE A 132 2.56 -13.40 -12.80
N ASP A 133 2.98 -12.35 -13.53
CA ASP A 133 3.67 -12.51 -14.80
C ASP A 133 5.13 -12.97 -14.61
N ASP A 134 5.82 -13.20 -15.73
CA ASP A 134 7.22 -13.67 -15.73
C ASP A 134 8.20 -12.63 -15.15
N ASP A 135 7.81 -11.35 -15.12
CA ASP A 135 8.59 -10.25 -14.57
C ASP A 135 8.28 -10.01 -13.07
N GLY A 136 7.36 -10.80 -12.49
CA GLY A 136 6.93 -10.69 -11.10
C GLY A 136 5.91 -9.59 -10.84
N THR A 137 5.30 -9.01 -11.88
CA THR A 137 4.20 -8.06 -11.74
C THR A 137 2.96 -8.77 -11.22
N ILE A 138 2.38 -8.22 -10.15
CA ILE A 138 1.13 -8.72 -9.57
C ILE A 138 -0.04 -8.01 -10.25
N ILE A 139 -0.93 -8.77 -10.88
CA ILE A 139 -2.07 -8.24 -11.61
C ILE A 139 -3.36 -8.76 -11.00
N PHE A 140 -4.10 -7.89 -10.32
CA PHE A 140 -5.43 -8.17 -9.79
C PHE A 140 -6.42 -8.28 -10.95
N SER A 141 -6.94 -9.48 -11.17
CA SER A 141 -7.91 -9.76 -12.22
C SER A 141 -8.78 -10.93 -11.81
N GLY A 142 -10.01 -10.62 -11.40
CA GLY A 142 -10.97 -11.59 -10.91
C GLY A 142 -11.31 -11.31 -9.46
N GLU A 143 -12.58 -11.05 -9.20
CA GLU A 143 -13.07 -10.66 -7.88
C GLU A 143 -14.37 -11.39 -7.58
N TYR A 144 -14.52 -11.86 -6.36
CA TYR A 144 -15.82 -12.19 -5.77
C TYR A 144 -16.04 -11.25 -4.60
N TYR A 145 -17.18 -10.56 -4.57
CA TYR A 145 -17.50 -9.60 -3.51
C TYR A 145 -18.98 -9.71 -3.17
N MET A 146 -19.34 -10.17 -1.98
CA MET A 146 -20.75 -10.41 -1.63
C MET A 146 -21.04 -10.21 -0.14
N PRO A 147 -21.89 -9.23 0.23
CA PRO A 147 -22.33 -9.04 1.61
C PRO A 147 -23.53 -9.89 2.00
N GLY A 148 -23.64 -10.18 3.29
CA GLY A 148 -24.86 -10.71 3.93
C GLY A 148 -25.26 -12.10 3.46
N LYS A 149 -24.30 -12.95 3.14
CA LYS A 149 -24.51 -14.33 2.69
C LYS A 149 -23.90 -15.31 3.67
N GLU A 150 -24.48 -16.50 3.73
CA GLU A 150 -23.94 -17.61 4.51
C GLU A 150 -22.87 -18.37 3.69
N ILE A 151 -22.02 -19.13 4.38
CA ILE A 151 -20.88 -19.85 3.77
C ILE A 151 -21.31 -20.78 2.62
N TRP A 152 -22.40 -21.52 2.80
CA TRP A 152 -22.97 -22.42 1.79
C TRP A 152 -23.49 -21.68 0.55
N GLU A 153 -23.82 -20.39 0.66
CA GLU A 153 -24.22 -19.56 -0.48
C GLU A 153 -23.01 -19.04 -1.27
N HIS A 154 -21.88 -18.81 -0.59
CA HIS A 154 -20.62 -18.41 -1.23
C HIS A 154 -20.03 -19.54 -2.08
N GLY A 155 -20.08 -20.77 -1.54
CA GLY A 155 -19.47 -21.98 -2.11
C GLY A 155 -19.65 -22.14 -3.62
N PRO A 156 -20.89 -22.35 -4.10
CA PRO A 156 -21.18 -22.56 -5.51
C PRO A 156 -20.79 -21.38 -6.42
N VAL A 157 -20.77 -20.15 -5.89
CA VAL A 157 -20.40 -18.97 -6.68
C VAL A 157 -18.90 -18.89 -6.87
N ILE A 158 -18.12 -19.10 -5.81
CA ILE A 158 -16.64 -19.12 -5.88
C ILE A 158 -16.16 -20.25 -6.80
N HIS A 159 -16.81 -21.42 -6.80
CA HIS A 159 -16.50 -22.50 -7.74
C HIS A 159 -16.67 -22.16 -9.21
N ARG A 160 -17.47 -21.13 -9.54
CA ARG A 160 -17.66 -20.62 -10.90
C ARG A 160 -16.61 -19.58 -11.30
N MET A 161 -15.76 -19.13 -10.37
CA MET A 161 -14.67 -18.23 -10.70
C MET A 161 -13.70 -18.93 -11.64
N ILE A 162 -13.37 -18.26 -12.75
CA ILE A 162 -12.38 -18.77 -13.71
C ILE A 162 -11.06 -19.05 -12.99
N ASP A 163 -10.37 -20.11 -13.37
CA ASP A 163 -9.05 -20.46 -12.82
C ASP A 163 -8.98 -20.63 -11.29
N VAL A 164 -10.11 -20.73 -10.59
CA VAL A 164 -10.14 -20.97 -9.13
C VAL A 164 -9.40 -22.25 -8.74
N ARG A 165 -9.42 -23.25 -9.64
CA ARG A 165 -8.71 -24.53 -9.47
C ARG A 165 -7.20 -24.44 -9.73
N LYS A 166 -6.71 -23.33 -10.32
CA LYS A 166 -5.28 -23.06 -10.54
C LYS A 166 -4.64 -22.26 -9.42
N ILE A 167 -5.44 -21.76 -8.47
CA ILE A 167 -4.94 -20.96 -7.34
C ILE A 167 -3.94 -21.80 -6.53
N ALA A 168 -2.67 -21.40 -6.56
CA ALA A 168 -1.59 -22.10 -5.86
C ALA A 168 -1.62 -21.83 -4.34
N ALA A 169 -2.02 -20.61 -3.97
CA ALA A 169 -2.22 -20.17 -2.59
C ALA A 169 -3.34 -19.14 -2.53
N CYS A 170 -4.21 -19.23 -1.53
CA CYS A 170 -5.19 -18.21 -1.20
C CYS A 170 -4.98 -17.75 0.25
N TYR A 171 -4.45 -16.55 0.44
CA TYR A 171 -4.11 -16.03 1.77
C TYR A 171 -5.33 -15.41 2.45
N SER A 172 -5.53 -15.72 3.72
CA SER A 172 -6.71 -15.29 4.47
C SER A 172 -6.37 -14.89 5.90
N ASP A 173 -7.26 -14.14 6.54
CA ASP A 173 -7.09 -13.77 7.94
C ASP A 173 -6.90 -15.04 8.81
N PRO A 174 -5.86 -15.12 9.67
CA PRO A 174 -5.64 -16.27 10.54
C PRO A 174 -6.84 -16.64 11.41
N THR A 175 -7.68 -15.66 11.78
CA THR A 175 -8.83 -15.87 12.65
C THR A 175 -9.91 -16.78 12.04
N ILE A 176 -9.97 -16.93 10.70
CA ILE A 176 -10.93 -17.86 10.08
C ILE A 176 -10.56 -19.33 10.33
N PHE A 177 -9.33 -19.60 10.78
CA PHE A 177 -8.83 -20.94 11.09
C PHE A 177 -9.02 -21.33 12.56
N ASP A 178 -9.29 -20.35 13.42
CA ASP A 178 -9.51 -20.60 14.84
C ASP A 178 -10.85 -21.30 15.07
N ALA A 179 -10.84 -22.39 15.83
CA ALA A 179 -12.03 -23.17 16.19
C ALA A 179 -12.80 -22.50 17.35
N THR A 180 -13.07 -21.20 17.22
CA THR A 180 -13.59 -20.36 18.30
C THR A 180 -15.05 -19.96 18.12
N PHE A 181 -15.65 -20.10 16.92
CA PHE A 181 -16.82 -19.27 16.60
C PHE A 181 -18.10 -19.91 16.05
N GLN A 182 -18.16 -21.17 15.60
CA GLN A 182 -19.43 -21.72 15.06
C GLN A 182 -19.75 -23.14 15.53
N GLN A 183 -20.80 -23.28 16.35
CA GLN A 183 -21.62 -24.50 16.34
C GLN A 183 -22.35 -24.54 14.99
N SER A 184 -22.14 -25.59 14.22
CA SER A 184 -22.85 -25.79 12.96
C SER A 184 -24.36 -25.79 13.23
N GLN A 185 -25.10 -24.80 12.71
CA GLN A 185 -26.56 -24.85 12.68
C GLN A 185 -27.03 -25.78 11.55
N THR A 186 -26.60 -27.04 11.58
CA THR A 186 -27.18 -28.08 10.74
C THR A 186 -28.42 -28.58 11.46
N ASN A 187 -29.61 -28.25 10.95
CA ASN A 187 -30.88 -28.66 11.55
C ASN A 187 -30.89 -30.18 11.85
N GLY A 188 -30.97 -30.54 13.13
CA GLY A 188 -31.20 -31.91 13.59
C GLY A 188 -29.98 -32.75 14.00
N ARG A 189 -28.77 -32.18 14.11
CA ARG A 189 -27.60 -32.92 14.65
C ARG A 189 -27.19 -32.43 16.03
N SER A 190 -27.24 -33.34 17.00
CA SER A 190 -26.79 -33.14 18.38
C SER A 190 -25.25 -33.06 18.46
N GLN A 191 -24.76 -32.04 19.17
CA GLN A 191 -23.36 -31.84 19.60
C GLN A 191 -22.27 -31.98 18.54
N GLU A 192 -22.29 -31.17 17.49
CA GLU A 192 -21.08 -30.95 16.68
C GLU A 192 -20.15 -29.96 17.42
N ARG A 193 -18.85 -30.29 17.45
CA ARG A 193 -17.80 -29.40 18.00
C ARG A 193 -17.83 -28.05 17.29
N ALA A 194 -17.36 -27.00 17.97
CA ALA A 194 -17.13 -25.72 17.30
C ALA A 194 -16.21 -25.94 16.09
N LYS A 195 -16.67 -25.49 14.92
CA LYS A 195 -15.90 -25.48 13.68
C LYS A 195 -15.34 -24.09 13.44
N SER A 196 -14.17 -24.03 12.82
CA SER A 196 -13.66 -22.77 12.26
C SER A 196 -14.43 -22.41 10.99
N ILE A 197 -14.38 -21.13 10.60
CA ILE A 197 -14.97 -20.66 9.35
C ILE A 197 -14.37 -21.42 8.16
N ASN A 198 -13.06 -21.65 8.17
CA ASN A 198 -12.37 -22.43 7.15
C ASN A 198 -12.88 -23.88 7.08
N GLU A 199 -13.14 -24.54 8.21
CA GLU A 199 -13.72 -25.89 8.20
C GLU A 199 -15.09 -25.93 7.50
N LEU A 200 -15.92 -24.90 7.67
CA LEU A 200 -17.20 -24.79 6.97
C LEU A 200 -17.01 -24.58 5.46
N TYR A 201 -16.04 -23.77 5.03
CA TYR A 201 -15.72 -23.66 3.60
C TYR A 201 -15.21 -24.98 3.01
N VAL A 202 -14.42 -25.75 3.77
CA VAL A 202 -13.96 -27.09 3.36
C VAL A 202 -15.14 -28.05 3.18
N GLU A 203 -16.18 -27.96 4.02
CA GLU A 203 -17.42 -28.73 3.87
C GLU A 203 -18.14 -28.39 2.56
N GLU A 204 -18.14 -27.11 2.18
CA GLU A 204 -18.61 -26.56 0.89
C GLU A 204 -17.61 -26.78 -0.27
N LYS A 205 -16.64 -27.67 -0.07
CA LYS A 205 -15.62 -28.08 -1.06
C LYS A 205 -14.66 -26.96 -1.48
N ILE A 206 -14.53 -25.92 -0.67
CA ILE A 206 -13.54 -24.85 -0.82
C ILE A 206 -12.39 -25.10 0.16
N ALA A 207 -11.40 -25.88 -0.29
CA ALA A 207 -10.22 -26.23 0.49
C ALA A 207 -8.96 -25.53 -0.05
N LEU A 208 -9.03 -24.21 -0.25
CA LEU A 208 -7.98 -23.41 -0.89
C LEU A 208 -7.31 -22.36 0.02
N PHE A 209 -7.88 -22.08 1.19
CA PHE A 209 -7.41 -21.03 2.09
C PHE A 209 -6.16 -21.44 2.88
N ARG A 210 -5.28 -20.48 3.10
CA ARG A 210 -4.06 -20.58 3.90
C ARG A 210 -3.97 -19.39 4.86
N PRO A 211 -3.53 -19.60 6.11
CA PRO A 211 -3.40 -18.50 7.06
C PRO A 211 -2.29 -17.56 6.61
N PHE A 212 -2.60 -16.27 6.57
CA PHE A 212 -1.61 -15.22 6.35
C PHE A 212 -0.68 -15.09 7.57
N ALA A 213 0.64 -15.05 7.34
CA ALA A 213 1.64 -15.05 8.42
C ALA A 213 2.44 -13.73 8.54
N GLY A 214 2.13 -12.72 7.72
CA GLY A 214 2.86 -11.46 7.71
C GLY A 214 2.27 -10.39 8.64
N ASP A 215 2.73 -9.16 8.47
CA ASP A 215 2.19 -7.99 9.18
C ASP A 215 0.78 -7.65 8.68
N ARG A 216 -0.17 -7.54 9.61
CA ARG A 216 -1.59 -7.21 9.35
C ARG A 216 -1.90 -5.71 9.45
N SER A 217 -0.89 -4.88 9.73
CA SER A 217 -1.01 -3.43 9.84
C SER A 217 -1.44 -2.79 8.52
N ASP A 218 -2.54 -2.03 8.55
CA ASP A 218 -3.00 -1.26 7.39
C ASP A 218 -2.00 -0.18 6.96
N ILE A 219 -1.24 0.37 7.92
CA ILE A 219 -0.22 1.38 7.64
C ILE A 219 0.93 0.75 6.84
N SER A 220 1.40 -0.42 7.28
CA SER A 220 2.46 -1.16 6.59
C SER A 220 1.99 -1.59 5.21
N PHE A 221 0.74 -2.07 5.08
CA PHE A 221 0.13 -2.37 3.80
C PHE A 221 0.08 -1.16 2.86
N ALA A 222 -0.33 0.01 3.35
CA ALA A 222 -0.40 1.20 2.53
C ALA A 222 0.99 1.63 2.05
N ALA A 223 2.00 1.61 2.92
CA ALA A 223 3.38 1.87 2.53
C ALA A 223 3.88 0.86 1.48
N ARG A 224 3.55 -0.42 1.66
CA ARG A 224 3.85 -1.51 0.72
C ARG A 224 3.24 -1.28 -0.65
N LEU A 225 1.95 -0.97 -0.71
CA LEU A 225 1.26 -0.72 -1.97
C LEU A 225 1.81 0.53 -2.67
N MET A 226 2.08 1.59 -1.91
CA MET A 226 2.68 2.80 -2.45
C MET A 226 4.09 2.55 -2.99
N SER A 227 4.89 1.64 -2.41
CA SER A 227 6.20 1.29 -2.98
C SER A 227 6.07 0.57 -4.32
N HIS A 228 5.04 -0.27 -4.52
CA HIS A 228 4.74 -0.86 -5.83
C HIS A 228 4.36 0.20 -6.88
N TRP A 229 3.89 1.37 -6.44
CA TRP A 229 3.52 2.54 -7.24
C TRP A 229 4.45 3.74 -7.09
N ALA A 230 5.68 3.54 -6.60
CA ALA A 230 6.66 4.62 -6.48
C ALA A 230 7.33 4.93 -7.83
N ASN A 231 7.63 6.21 -8.09
CA ASN A 231 8.37 6.69 -9.28
C ASN A 231 7.74 6.28 -10.62
N LEU A 232 6.40 6.34 -10.72
CA LEU A 232 5.69 5.93 -11.92
C LEU A 232 5.91 6.85 -13.13
N ASP A 233 6.59 7.98 -13.00
CA ASP A 233 7.09 8.74 -14.16
C ASP A 233 8.21 7.99 -14.89
N GLU A 234 9.01 7.22 -14.15
CA GLU A 234 10.27 6.60 -14.63
C GLU A 234 10.14 5.10 -14.88
N ARG A 235 9.14 4.44 -14.30
CA ARG A 235 8.95 2.99 -14.43
C ARG A 235 7.49 2.56 -14.54
N GLU A 236 7.30 1.29 -14.89
CA GLU A 236 6.01 0.61 -14.79
C GLU A 236 5.72 0.19 -13.33
N PRO A 237 4.45 0.18 -12.91
CA PRO A 237 4.06 -0.32 -11.60
C PRO A 237 4.21 -1.84 -11.56
N SER A 238 4.62 -2.35 -10.40
CA SER A 238 4.72 -3.79 -10.14
C SER A 238 3.41 -4.40 -9.61
N VAL A 239 2.39 -3.56 -9.37
CA VAL A 239 1.02 -3.96 -9.02
C VAL A 239 0.06 -3.25 -9.96
N LYS A 240 -0.78 -4.02 -10.66
CA LYS A 240 -1.81 -3.51 -11.58
C LYS A 240 -3.18 -4.09 -11.21
N ILE A 241 -4.23 -3.36 -11.57
CA ILE A 241 -5.62 -3.74 -11.30
C ILE A 241 -6.39 -3.72 -12.61
N VAL A 242 -7.06 -4.82 -12.95
CA VAL A 242 -7.94 -4.86 -14.12
C VAL A 242 -9.31 -4.34 -13.72
N CYS A 243 -9.75 -3.27 -14.35
CA CYS A 243 -11.10 -2.75 -14.16
C CYS A 243 -11.56 -2.01 -15.42
N ARG A 244 -12.35 -2.68 -16.26
CA ARG A 244 -12.89 -2.12 -17.51
C ARG A 244 -14.00 -1.11 -17.28
N LYS A 245 -14.73 -1.26 -16.17
CA LYS A 245 -15.88 -0.42 -15.82
C LYS A 245 -15.89 -0.12 -14.34
N TYR A 246 -15.19 0.96 -13.98
CA TYR A 246 -15.25 1.53 -12.65
C TYR A 246 -16.68 1.97 -12.31
N ALA A 247 -17.05 1.82 -11.03
CA ALA A 247 -18.29 2.33 -10.48
C ALA A 247 -18.04 3.00 -9.13
N GLU A 248 -18.79 4.07 -8.84
CA GLU A 248 -18.71 4.81 -7.57
C GLU A 248 -19.39 4.08 -6.39
N LYS A 249 -19.99 2.92 -6.67
CA LYS A 249 -20.69 2.07 -5.70
C LYS A 249 -20.16 0.64 -5.82
N PRO A 250 -20.19 -0.12 -4.72
CA PRO A 250 -19.82 -1.53 -4.77
C PRO A 250 -20.75 -2.26 -5.75
N GLN A 251 -20.19 -3.24 -6.45
CA GLN A 251 -20.85 -4.10 -7.40
C GLN A 251 -20.80 -5.54 -6.86
N PRO A 252 -21.73 -5.96 -5.99
CA PRO A 252 -21.72 -7.32 -5.46
C PRO A 252 -21.87 -8.35 -6.57
N GLY A 253 -21.11 -9.43 -6.49
CA GLY A 253 -21.16 -10.52 -7.47
C GLY A 253 -19.81 -11.19 -7.70
N LEU A 254 -19.78 -11.97 -8.76
CA LEU A 254 -18.57 -12.59 -9.30
C LEU A 254 -18.17 -11.85 -10.58
N HIS A 255 -17.00 -11.23 -10.56
CA HIS A 255 -16.38 -10.52 -11.68
C HIS A 255 -15.19 -11.33 -12.13
N ASN A 256 -15.34 -12.14 -13.18
CA ASN A 256 -14.30 -13.11 -13.56
C ASN A 256 -12.98 -12.49 -14.03
N TRP A 257 -12.97 -11.23 -14.43
CA TRP A 257 -11.83 -10.61 -15.10
C TRP A 257 -11.62 -9.14 -14.71
N ASP A 258 -12.32 -8.65 -13.71
CA ASP A 258 -12.30 -7.27 -13.25
C ASP A 258 -12.31 -7.28 -11.71
N CYS A 259 -11.73 -6.26 -11.10
CA CYS A 259 -11.75 -6.03 -9.64
C CYS A 259 -12.38 -4.66 -9.33
N PRO A 260 -13.67 -4.44 -9.66
CA PRO A 260 -14.31 -3.15 -9.47
C PRO A 260 -14.47 -2.75 -8.00
N ASN A 261 -14.71 -3.70 -7.08
CA ASN A 261 -14.88 -3.37 -5.67
C ASN A 261 -13.54 -3.04 -5.03
N LEU A 262 -12.47 -3.78 -5.35
CA LEU A 262 -11.11 -3.46 -4.91
C LEU A 262 -10.72 -2.02 -5.29
N LEU A 263 -10.90 -1.66 -6.57
CA LEU A 263 -10.58 -0.31 -7.03
C LEU A 263 -11.44 0.76 -6.33
N TRP A 264 -12.72 0.46 -6.11
CA TRP A 264 -13.63 1.32 -5.37
C TRP A 264 -13.19 1.54 -3.91
N GLU A 265 -12.80 0.48 -3.19
CA GLU A 265 -12.32 0.57 -1.80
C GLU A 265 -10.99 1.35 -1.72
N LEU A 266 -10.05 1.09 -2.63
CA LEU A 266 -8.75 1.78 -2.65
C LEU A 266 -8.90 3.29 -2.87
N ILE A 267 -9.74 3.71 -3.82
CA ILE A 267 -10.01 5.14 -4.09
C ILE A 267 -10.66 5.83 -2.88
N ARG A 268 -11.39 5.10 -2.04
CA ARG A 268 -12.12 5.66 -0.88
C ARG A 268 -11.37 5.52 0.44
N THR A 269 -10.31 4.71 0.46
CA THR A 269 -9.47 4.48 1.62
C THR A 269 -8.93 5.82 2.11
N ARG A 270 -9.14 6.08 3.41
CA ARG A 270 -8.77 7.35 4.03
C ARG A 270 -8.12 7.16 5.38
N ARG A 271 -7.32 8.14 5.79
CA ARG A 271 -6.83 8.21 7.17
C ARG A 271 -7.96 8.56 8.13
N GLU A 272 -7.89 8.05 9.36
CA GLU A 272 -8.84 8.38 10.41
C GLU A 272 -8.77 9.89 10.71
N LYS A 273 -9.91 10.56 10.63
CA LYS A 273 -10.02 11.98 10.99
C LYS A 273 -10.44 12.06 12.45
N LEU A 274 -9.54 12.52 13.31
CA LEU A 274 -9.88 12.85 14.69
C LEU A 274 -10.73 14.13 14.73
N SER A 275 -11.67 14.20 15.66
CA SER A 275 -12.44 15.42 15.90
C SER A 275 -11.55 16.51 16.53
N ALA A 276 -11.94 17.78 16.38
CA ALA A 276 -11.21 18.90 16.99
C ALA A 276 -11.01 18.72 18.51
N HIS A 277 -12.01 18.16 19.21
CA HIS A 277 -11.88 17.84 20.63
C HIS A 277 -10.90 16.69 20.89
N GLN A 278 -10.85 15.68 20.02
CA GLN A 278 -9.89 14.57 20.16
C GLN A 278 -8.45 15.03 19.90
N LEU A 279 -8.24 15.99 19.00
CA LEU A 279 -6.92 16.56 18.72
C LEU A 279 -6.33 17.35 19.91
N LEU A 280 -7.17 17.84 20.83
CA LEU A 280 -6.70 18.47 22.06
C LEU A 280 -6.00 17.50 23.03
N SER A 281 -6.28 16.20 22.90
CA SER A 281 -5.78 15.17 23.83
C SER A 281 -5.05 14.01 23.16
N ARG A 282 -5.12 13.89 21.83
CA ARG A 282 -4.52 12.83 21.03
C ARG A 282 -3.81 13.42 19.83
N ASN A 283 -2.64 12.88 19.52
CA ASN A 283 -1.96 13.17 18.25
C ASN A 283 -2.82 12.67 17.08
N ALA A 284 -2.66 13.28 15.90
CA ALA A 284 -3.35 12.81 14.72
C ALA A 284 -3.03 11.34 14.45
N SER A 285 -4.07 10.61 14.06
CA SER A 285 -3.99 9.17 13.85
C SER A 285 -3.44 8.89 12.46
N GLU A 286 -2.31 8.18 12.37
CA GLU A 286 -1.87 7.58 11.09
C GLU A 286 -2.73 6.38 10.69
N LYS A 287 -3.64 5.96 11.58
CA LYS A 287 -4.53 4.84 11.37
C LYS A 287 -5.37 5.07 10.12
N ILE A 288 -5.46 4.02 9.31
CA ILE A 288 -6.36 3.99 8.18
C ILE A 288 -7.76 3.65 8.69
N MET A 289 -8.77 4.30 8.13
CA MET A 289 -10.16 4.02 8.48
C MET A 289 -10.51 2.57 8.12
N ASP A 290 -10.98 1.85 9.12
CA ASP A 290 -11.46 0.47 9.03
C ASP A 290 -12.94 0.47 8.64
N LYS A 291 -13.19 0.76 7.36
CA LYS A 291 -14.53 0.83 6.76
C LYS A 291 -14.44 0.55 5.28
N ASP A 292 -15.34 -0.28 4.77
CA ASP A 292 -15.43 -0.64 3.34
C ASP A 292 -14.05 -1.12 2.82
N ASN A 293 -13.50 -2.15 3.48
CA ASN A 293 -12.10 -2.59 3.30
C ASN A 293 -11.92 -4.08 3.03
N HIS A 294 -12.97 -4.80 2.62
CA HIS A 294 -12.93 -6.26 2.50
C HIS A 294 -12.06 -6.73 1.33
N ALA A 295 -12.24 -6.11 0.16
CA ALA A 295 -11.40 -6.38 -1.00
C ALA A 295 -9.95 -5.91 -0.74
N ARG A 296 -9.79 -4.78 -0.05
CA ARG A 296 -8.49 -4.25 0.36
C ARG A 296 -7.78 -5.19 1.35
N ASP A 297 -8.49 -5.79 2.28
CA ASP A 297 -7.91 -6.74 3.24
C ASP A 297 -7.51 -8.04 2.54
N ALA A 298 -8.32 -8.54 1.60
CA ALA A 298 -7.91 -9.62 0.71
C ALA A 298 -6.63 -9.27 -0.07
N MET A 299 -6.55 -8.07 -0.66
CA MET A 299 -5.34 -7.56 -1.33
C MET A 299 -4.13 -7.46 -0.37
N LYS A 300 -4.35 -7.04 0.89
CA LYS A 300 -3.31 -6.95 1.92
C LYS A 300 -2.67 -8.31 2.18
N TYR A 301 -3.48 -9.36 2.38
CA TYR A 301 -2.95 -10.70 2.63
C TYR A 301 -2.10 -11.22 1.46
N ILE A 302 -2.44 -10.83 0.22
CA ILE A 302 -1.63 -11.14 -0.97
C ILE A 302 -0.32 -10.36 -0.93
N LEU A 303 -0.37 -9.02 -0.97
CA LEU A 303 0.82 -8.19 -1.15
C LEU A 303 1.84 -8.35 -0.03
N MET A 304 1.36 -8.52 1.20
CA MET A 304 2.23 -8.72 2.36
C MET A 304 2.83 -10.13 2.43
N SER A 305 2.35 -11.07 1.60
CA SER A 305 2.94 -12.41 1.43
C SER A 305 4.00 -12.46 0.33
N HIS A 306 4.15 -11.39 -0.46
CA HIS A 306 5.12 -11.30 -1.54
C HIS A 306 6.33 -10.41 -1.18
N PRO A 307 7.51 -10.68 -1.76
CA PRO A 307 8.71 -9.86 -1.57
C PRO A 307 8.52 -8.40 -1.99
N GLU A 308 9.37 -7.52 -1.45
CA GLU A 308 9.36 -6.12 -1.82
C GLU A 308 9.56 -5.88 -3.30
N PRO A 309 8.87 -4.87 -3.90
CA PRO A 309 9.20 -4.48 -5.26
C PRO A 309 10.66 -4.06 -5.23
N THR A 310 11.52 -4.91 -5.75
CA THR A 310 12.92 -4.59 -5.92
C THR A 310 13.01 -3.68 -7.13
N GLN A 311 13.78 -2.61 -7.02
CA GLN A 311 14.18 -1.90 -8.23
C GLN A 311 14.91 -2.90 -9.12
N LYS A 312 14.53 -2.94 -10.40
CA LYS A 312 15.25 -3.75 -11.39
C LYS A 312 16.71 -3.33 -11.33
N SER A 313 17.59 -4.31 -11.21
CA SER A 313 19.03 -4.07 -11.26
C SER A 313 19.39 -3.33 -12.56
N LEU A 314 20.51 -2.61 -12.54
CA LEU A 314 21.07 -1.94 -13.72
C LEU A 314 21.09 -2.87 -14.95
N ALA A 315 21.53 -4.12 -14.74
CA ALA A 315 21.60 -5.14 -15.76
C ALA A 315 20.23 -5.54 -16.32
N GLN A 316 19.19 -5.62 -15.48
CA GLN A 316 17.83 -5.91 -15.92
C GLN A 316 17.24 -4.75 -16.73
N ARG A 317 17.45 -3.49 -16.28
CA ARG A 317 17.04 -2.29 -17.03
C ARG A 317 17.73 -2.21 -18.39
N ALA A 318 19.04 -2.47 -18.42
CA ALA A 318 19.82 -2.51 -19.66
C ALA A 318 19.32 -3.63 -20.59
N ALA A 319 18.99 -4.82 -20.06
CA ALA A 319 18.44 -5.92 -20.84
C ALA A 319 17.07 -5.58 -21.45
N GLU A 320 16.21 -4.88 -20.73
CA GLU A 320 14.92 -4.41 -21.24
C GLU A 320 15.07 -3.37 -22.34
N ALA A 321 15.98 -2.40 -22.17
CA ALA A 321 16.24 -1.36 -23.16
C ALA A 321 16.66 -1.93 -24.52
N VAL A 322 17.27 -3.11 -24.54
CA VAL A 322 17.76 -3.76 -25.76
C VAL A 322 16.85 -4.87 -26.28
N LYS A 323 15.80 -5.25 -25.52
CA LYS A 323 14.84 -6.29 -25.88
C LYS A 323 14.21 -6.08 -27.27
N PRO A 324 13.80 -4.86 -27.68
CA PRO A 324 13.24 -4.64 -29.03
C PRO A 324 14.27 -4.90 -30.15
N LEU A 325 15.53 -4.51 -29.93
CA LEU A 325 16.63 -4.73 -30.88
C LEU A 325 16.96 -6.22 -31.03
N ALA A 326 16.99 -6.93 -29.91
CA ALA A 326 17.18 -8.38 -29.90
C ALA A 326 16.04 -9.12 -30.62
N GLN A 327 14.79 -8.66 -30.44
CA GLN A 327 13.62 -9.27 -31.09
C GLN A 327 13.61 -9.13 -32.61
N VAL A 328 14.18 -8.06 -33.16
CA VAL A 328 14.33 -7.87 -34.61
C VAL A 328 15.63 -8.51 -35.16
N GLY A 329 16.39 -9.21 -34.32
CA GLY A 329 17.62 -9.91 -34.70
C GLY A 329 18.87 -9.04 -34.79
N ASP A 330 18.79 -7.75 -34.41
CA ASP A 330 19.95 -6.85 -34.39
C ASP A 330 20.73 -6.98 -33.08
N LEU A 331 21.42 -8.11 -32.94
CA LEU A 331 22.19 -8.43 -31.75
C LEU A 331 23.39 -7.49 -31.55
N THR A 332 23.93 -6.92 -32.63
CA THR A 332 25.09 -6.02 -32.56
C THR A 332 24.68 -4.69 -31.96
N SER A 333 23.61 -4.06 -32.46
CA SER A 333 23.09 -2.82 -31.87
C SER A 333 22.57 -3.05 -30.46
N ALA A 334 21.94 -4.20 -30.19
CA ALA A 334 21.53 -4.58 -28.84
C ALA A 334 22.73 -4.61 -27.87
N LEU A 335 23.85 -5.24 -28.25
CA LEU A 335 25.04 -5.32 -27.42
C LEU A 335 25.66 -3.94 -27.17
N ILE A 336 25.82 -3.12 -28.22
CA ILE A 336 26.35 -1.76 -28.11
C ILE A 336 25.47 -0.91 -27.18
N ARG A 337 24.15 -0.98 -27.37
CA ARG A 337 23.21 -0.20 -26.56
C ARG A 337 23.20 -0.65 -25.10
N TYR A 338 23.35 -1.96 -24.86
CA TYR A 338 23.48 -2.51 -23.52
C TYR A 338 24.73 -1.95 -22.82
N GLN A 339 25.88 -1.97 -23.50
CA GLN A 339 27.14 -1.44 -22.96
C GLN A 339 27.06 0.07 -22.67
N GLN A 340 26.52 0.85 -23.59
CA GLN A 340 26.31 2.29 -23.40
C GLN A 340 25.42 2.58 -22.18
N PHE A 341 24.34 1.81 -22.01
CA PHE A 341 23.43 1.97 -20.88
C PHE A 341 24.14 1.67 -19.54
N MET A 342 24.90 0.58 -19.51
CA MET A 342 25.68 0.18 -18.34
C MET A 342 26.75 1.23 -17.98
N GLU A 343 27.46 1.77 -18.97
CA GLU A 343 28.49 2.81 -18.77
C GLU A 343 27.91 4.15 -18.28
N GLN A 344 26.82 4.61 -18.90
CA GLN A 344 26.21 5.90 -18.58
C GLN A 344 25.64 5.91 -17.15
N GLU A 345 24.86 4.90 -16.79
CA GLU A 345 24.23 4.86 -15.47
C GLU A 345 25.20 4.49 -14.34
N THR A 346 26.27 3.72 -14.63
CA THR A 346 27.34 3.51 -13.64
C THR A 346 28.10 4.81 -13.35
N ALA A 347 28.26 5.68 -14.36
CA ALA A 347 28.86 7.01 -14.16
C ALA A 347 27.96 7.93 -13.32
N ASP A 348 26.64 7.86 -13.50
CA ASP A 348 25.67 8.65 -12.71
C ASP A 348 25.52 8.15 -11.26
N TYR A 349 25.80 6.86 -11.00
CA TYR A 349 25.78 6.25 -9.67
C TYR A 349 27.11 6.29 -8.92
N ALA A 350 28.17 6.86 -9.50
CA ALA A 350 29.43 7.03 -8.78
C ALA A 350 29.17 7.97 -7.58
N PRO A 351 29.39 7.53 -6.32
CA PRO A 351 29.20 8.42 -5.18
C PRO A 351 30.09 9.64 -5.39
N ALA A 352 29.50 10.83 -5.32
CA ALA A 352 30.23 12.08 -5.39
C ALA A 352 31.36 12.02 -4.37
N THR A 353 32.59 11.85 -4.84
CA THR A 353 33.77 11.90 -4.01
C THR A 353 33.93 13.37 -3.66
N LEU A 354 33.34 13.78 -2.53
CA LEU A 354 33.65 15.04 -1.87
C LEU A 354 35.11 14.96 -1.45
N GLY A 355 36.00 15.31 -2.37
CA GLY A 355 37.41 15.46 -2.12
C GLY A 355 37.59 16.48 -1.01
N ARG A 356 37.96 16.01 0.18
CA ARG A 356 38.65 16.86 1.14
C ARG A 356 40.02 17.15 0.56
N TYR A 357 40.19 18.34 0.02
CA TYR A 357 41.50 19.00 -0.10
C TYR A 357 41.63 20.03 1.02
#